data_AF-A0A972IA86-F1
#
_entry.id   AF-A0A972IA86-F1
#
_cell.length_a   1.000
_cell.length_b   1.000
_cell.length_c   1.000
_cell.angle_alpha   90.00
_cell.angle_beta   90.00
_cell.angle_gamma   90.00
#
_symmetry.space_group_name_H-M   'P 1'
#
loop_
_entity.id
_entity.type
_entity.pdbx_description
1 polymer ?
#
loop_
_entity_poly.entity_id
_entity_poly.type
_entity_poly.pdbx_seq_one_letter_code
_entity_poly.pdbx_strand_id
1 'polypeptide(L)'
;MLGSIARRVGVSVDVLKRWNGLESDRIYVGQSLVIKRAAATPPAAAEPAPPPPPPREDGPRYRVRPGDTLGRLAQRFGTTVPELLRWNPEIRADRIRVNQELRVPEERPRLVHVVRRGETIRDVAERYEVEPREIRFWNGKSGDALLKMGEELVIYSSAPPSRSESIGLPYNGSLRAPERLLPHPAYVIRDPQRAYGTEETVNWLYEAFEAVHQKFGHGPKVRVHDISLPKGGFMRGHVSHQSGRDVDVSLYRKRCKDRVCPFAPVSADELDVERQWALLRHMLERGRAQAIFLDYSLQKPLFEQAKREGATEAQLREWFQYPRGPEHPKGVIRHFRHHRDHIHIRFVCPKTDDECVPR
;
A
#
# COMPACT_ATOMS: atom_id res chain seq x y z
N MET A 1 25.03 -31.67 18.21
CA MET A 1 24.09 -32.81 18.36
C MET A 1 23.66 -33.27 16.96
N LEU A 2 23.41 -34.56 16.75
CA LEU A 2 23.12 -35.11 15.41
C LEU A 2 21.89 -34.44 14.74
N GLY A 3 20.87 -34.08 15.54
CA GLY A 3 19.67 -33.38 15.06
C GLY A 3 19.88 -31.96 14.52
N SER A 4 20.92 -31.24 14.93
CA SER A 4 21.24 -29.92 14.34
C SER A 4 21.93 -30.07 12.98
N ILE A 5 22.65 -31.17 12.77
CA ILE A 5 23.32 -31.47 11.50
C ILE A 5 22.29 -31.95 10.47
N ALA A 6 21.37 -32.83 10.85
CA ALA A 6 20.33 -33.33 9.94
C ALA A 6 19.46 -32.18 9.38
N ARG A 7 19.06 -31.23 10.25
CA ARG A 7 18.35 -30.01 9.83
C ARG A 7 19.15 -29.14 8.87
N ARG A 8 20.45 -28.95 9.12
CA ARG A 8 21.31 -28.14 8.25
C ARG A 8 21.46 -28.74 6.83
N VAL A 9 21.35 -30.05 6.73
CA VAL A 9 21.49 -30.79 5.47
C VAL A 9 20.13 -31.10 4.81
N GLY A 10 19.02 -30.81 5.49
CA GLY A 10 17.66 -30.99 4.95
C GLY A 10 17.18 -32.45 4.95
N VAL A 11 17.67 -33.29 5.86
CA VAL A 11 17.24 -34.70 6.00
C VAL A 11 16.83 -35.04 7.44
N SER A 12 16.08 -36.12 7.64
CA SER A 12 15.77 -36.60 8.99
C SER A 12 16.99 -37.22 9.68
N VAL A 13 16.96 -37.26 11.01
CA VAL A 13 18.03 -37.87 11.83
C VAL A 13 18.21 -39.35 11.46
N ASP A 14 17.13 -40.08 11.23
CA ASP A 14 17.18 -41.50 10.86
C ASP A 14 17.84 -41.74 9.51
N VAL A 15 17.60 -40.87 8.52
CA VAL A 15 18.26 -40.93 7.21
C VAL A 15 19.77 -40.71 7.38
N LEU A 16 20.14 -39.70 8.16
CA LEU A 16 21.54 -39.38 8.43
C LEU A 16 22.23 -40.52 9.19
N LYS A 17 21.56 -41.16 10.16
CA LYS A 17 22.05 -42.34 10.88
C LYS A 17 22.30 -43.51 9.95
N ARG A 18 21.34 -43.84 9.08
CA ARG A 18 21.48 -44.94 8.10
C ARG A 18 22.65 -44.72 7.14
N TRP A 19 22.89 -43.50 6.67
CA TRP A 19 24.04 -43.21 5.79
C TRP A 19 25.39 -43.44 6.45
N ASN A 20 25.42 -43.32 7.78
CA ASN A 20 26.62 -43.36 8.59
C ASN A 20 26.72 -44.62 9.46
N GLY A 21 25.80 -45.58 9.31
CA GLY A 21 25.75 -46.80 10.13
C GLY A 21 25.61 -46.53 11.63
N LEU A 22 24.99 -45.42 12.02
CA LEU A 22 24.87 -45.03 13.44
C LEU A 22 23.64 -45.66 14.07
N GLU A 23 23.81 -46.37 15.19
CA GLU A 23 22.69 -46.94 15.95
C GLU A 23 22.08 -45.94 16.94
N SER A 24 22.83 -44.90 17.34
CA SER A 24 22.39 -43.86 18.28
C SER A 24 22.64 -42.44 17.76
N ASP A 25 22.13 -41.44 18.48
CA ASP A 25 22.25 -40.02 18.13
C ASP A 25 23.55 -39.38 18.68
N ARG A 26 24.39 -40.19 19.33
CA ARG A 26 25.65 -39.77 19.93
C ARG A 26 26.74 -39.68 18.86
N ILE A 27 27.40 -38.53 18.80
CA ILE A 27 28.52 -38.26 17.90
C ILE A 27 29.65 -37.60 18.68
N TYR A 28 30.89 -37.86 18.29
CA TYR A 28 32.09 -37.33 18.94
C TYR A 28 32.63 -36.11 18.20
N VAL A 29 33.31 -35.22 18.92
CA VAL A 29 34.00 -34.07 18.32
C VAL A 29 35.09 -34.60 17.40
N GLY A 30 35.11 -34.13 16.15
CA GLY A 30 36.04 -34.59 15.10
C GLY A 30 35.55 -35.79 14.27
N GLN A 31 34.40 -36.38 14.60
CA GLN A 31 33.82 -37.47 13.83
C GLN A 31 33.32 -36.99 12.46
N SER A 32 33.79 -37.62 11.38
CA SER A 32 33.34 -37.34 10.01
C SER A 32 32.02 -38.06 9.71
N LEU A 33 31.06 -37.34 9.11
CA LEU A 33 29.77 -37.89 8.70
C LEU A 33 29.61 -37.81 7.17
N VAL A 34 29.27 -38.94 6.56
CA VAL A 34 28.88 -39.09 5.16
C VAL A 34 27.51 -38.46 4.94
N ILE A 35 27.46 -37.48 4.04
CA ILE A 35 26.23 -36.86 3.54
C ILE A 35 26.02 -37.30 2.10
N LYS A 36 24.96 -38.06 1.84
CA LYS A 36 24.60 -38.43 0.47
C LYS A 36 23.67 -37.37 -0.10
N ARG A 37 23.92 -36.91 -1.33
CA ARG A 37 22.99 -36.00 -2.01
C ARG A 37 21.78 -36.84 -2.44
N ALA A 38 20.69 -36.77 -1.70
CA ALA A 38 19.45 -37.41 -2.11
C ALA A 38 18.99 -36.73 -3.42
N ALA A 39 18.86 -37.52 -4.49
CA ALA A 39 18.06 -37.08 -5.62
C ALA A 39 16.68 -36.74 -5.05
N ALA A 40 16.17 -35.53 -5.34
CA ALA A 40 14.85 -35.13 -4.90
C ALA A 40 13.85 -36.18 -5.41
N THR A 41 13.30 -36.96 -4.48
CA THR A 41 12.13 -37.79 -4.78
C THR A 41 11.07 -36.83 -5.32
N PRO A 42 10.51 -37.07 -6.52
CA PRO A 42 9.34 -36.30 -6.96
C PRO A 42 8.31 -36.37 -5.84
N PRO A 43 7.64 -35.26 -5.50
CA PRO A 43 6.58 -35.31 -4.50
C PRO A 43 5.59 -36.40 -4.93
N ALA A 44 5.22 -37.26 -3.98
CA ALA A 44 4.15 -38.23 -4.18
C ALA A 44 2.97 -37.48 -4.80
N ALA A 45 2.43 -38.01 -5.91
CA ALA A 45 1.28 -37.42 -6.58
C ALA A 45 0.22 -37.17 -5.52
N ALA A 46 -0.11 -35.89 -5.29
CA ALA A 46 -1.23 -35.52 -4.47
C ALA A 46 -2.44 -36.28 -5.01
N GLU A 47 -3.18 -36.92 -4.10
CA GLU A 47 -4.50 -37.46 -4.39
C GLU A 47 -5.28 -36.40 -5.17
N PRO A 48 -5.90 -36.73 -6.32
CA PRO A 48 -6.54 -35.73 -7.16
C PRO A 48 -7.54 -34.95 -6.32
N ALA A 49 -7.38 -33.62 -6.31
CA ALA A 49 -8.29 -32.74 -5.60
C ALA A 49 -9.74 -33.10 -5.99
N PRO A 50 -10.69 -33.10 -5.03
CA PRO A 50 -12.08 -33.38 -5.33
C PRO A 50 -12.53 -32.50 -6.50
N PRO A 51 -13.35 -33.04 -7.42
CA PRO A 51 -13.79 -32.29 -8.59
C PRO A 51 -14.41 -30.96 -8.12
N PRO A 52 -14.05 -29.83 -8.75
CA PRO A 52 -14.51 -28.54 -8.29
C PRO A 52 -16.05 -28.51 -8.29
N PRO A 53 -16.68 -27.79 -7.35
CA PRO A 53 -18.13 -27.76 -7.22
C PRO A 53 -18.80 -27.39 -8.55
N PRO A 54 -20.06 -27.84 -8.77
CA PRO A 54 -20.79 -27.52 -9.99
C PRO A 54 -20.92 -25.99 -10.18
N PRO A 55 -21.01 -25.52 -11.44
CA PRO A 55 -21.20 -24.09 -11.74
C PRO A 55 -22.32 -23.46 -10.93
N ARG A 56 -22.08 -22.30 -10.31
CA ARG A 56 -23.15 -21.53 -9.65
C ARG A 56 -24.07 -20.97 -10.73
N GLU A 57 -25.38 -21.16 -10.61
CA GLU A 57 -26.34 -20.66 -11.60
C GLU A 57 -26.39 -19.12 -11.66
N ASP A 58 -25.98 -18.45 -10.58
CA ASP A 58 -26.06 -16.98 -10.39
C ASP A 58 -24.77 -16.23 -10.75
N GLY A 59 -23.83 -16.87 -11.45
CA GLY A 59 -22.60 -16.22 -11.91
C GLY A 59 -22.88 -15.10 -12.92
N PRO A 60 -22.04 -14.04 -12.98
CA PRO A 60 -22.23 -12.98 -13.96
C PRO A 60 -22.16 -13.54 -15.40
N ARG A 61 -22.95 -12.95 -16.29
CA ARG A 61 -22.99 -13.33 -17.71
C ARG A 61 -22.22 -12.32 -18.54
N TYR A 62 -21.26 -12.79 -19.32
CA TYR A 62 -20.44 -11.95 -20.18
C TYR A 62 -20.84 -12.09 -21.64
N ARG A 63 -21.17 -10.95 -22.27
CA ARG A 63 -21.39 -10.88 -23.72
C ARG A 63 -20.07 -10.69 -24.45
N VAL A 64 -19.68 -11.68 -25.25
CA VAL A 64 -18.45 -11.70 -26.05
C VAL A 64 -18.38 -10.49 -26.98
N ARG A 65 -17.24 -9.80 -26.96
CA ARG A 65 -16.96 -8.60 -27.75
C ARG A 65 -16.00 -8.91 -28.89
N PRO A 66 -15.93 -8.06 -29.93
CA PRO A 66 -14.91 -8.18 -30.96
C PRO A 66 -13.51 -8.24 -30.36
N GLY A 67 -12.72 -9.26 -30.75
CA GLY A 67 -11.35 -9.45 -30.29
C GLY A 67 -11.19 -10.24 -28.97
N ASP A 68 -12.28 -10.68 -28.35
CA ASP A 68 -12.20 -11.60 -27.21
C ASP A 68 -11.70 -12.99 -27.64
N THR A 69 -10.95 -13.63 -26.76
CA THR A 69 -10.57 -15.05 -26.87
C THR A 69 -10.86 -15.74 -25.54
N LEU A 70 -11.10 -17.05 -25.53
CA LEU A 70 -11.29 -17.80 -24.28
C LEU A 70 -10.12 -17.59 -23.30
N GLY A 71 -8.88 -17.49 -23.81
CA GLY A 71 -7.70 -17.22 -23.00
C GLY A 71 -7.72 -15.83 -22.34
N ARG A 72 -8.07 -14.77 -23.09
CA ARG A 72 -8.20 -13.41 -22.54
C ARG A 72 -9.35 -13.31 -21.53
N LEU A 73 -10.44 -14.02 -21.78
CA LEU A 73 -11.59 -14.06 -20.88
C LEU A 73 -11.27 -14.85 -19.60
N ALA A 74 -10.61 -16.00 -19.71
CA ALA A 74 -10.15 -16.77 -18.56
C ALA A 74 -9.25 -15.93 -17.65
N GLN A 75 -8.24 -15.25 -18.22
CA GLN A 75 -7.37 -14.34 -17.47
C GLN A 75 -8.17 -13.22 -16.79
N ARG A 76 -9.12 -12.61 -17.50
CA ARG A 76 -9.95 -11.52 -16.98
C ARG A 76 -10.80 -11.93 -15.78
N PHE A 77 -11.38 -13.12 -15.81
CA PHE A 77 -12.25 -13.61 -14.73
C PHE A 77 -11.50 -14.41 -13.67
N GLY A 78 -10.15 -14.36 -13.68
CA GLY A 78 -9.32 -15.07 -12.71
C GLY A 78 -9.48 -16.58 -12.74
N THR A 79 -9.83 -17.16 -13.90
CA THR A 79 -10.12 -18.59 -14.07
C THR A 79 -9.26 -19.20 -15.19
N THR A 80 -9.53 -20.44 -15.58
CA THR A 80 -8.85 -21.13 -16.68
C THR A 80 -9.78 -21.37 -17.87
N VAL A 81 -9.22 -21.57 -19.06
CA VAL A 81 -10.02 -21.93 -20.25
C VAL A 81 -10.82 -23.22 -20.04
N PRO A 82 -10.24 -24.31 -19.48
CA PRO A 82 -11.02 -25.50 -19.15
C PRO A 82 -12.19 -25.23 -18.20
N GLU A 83 -11.98 -24.39 -17.19
CA GLU A 83 -13.04 -24.03 -16.24
C GLU A 83 -14.13 -23.18 -16.90
N LEU A 84 -13.76 -22.22 -17.74
CA LEU A 84 -14.71 -21.43 -18.52
C LEU A 84 -15.54 -22.31 -19.47
N LEU A 85 -14.94 -23.33 -20.09
CA LEU A 85 -15.67 -24.30 -20.92
C LEU A 85 -16.57 -25.23 -20.08
N ARG A 86 -16.13 -25.59 -18.86
CA ARG A 86 -16.95 -26.36 -17.91
C ARG A 86 -18.23 -25.62 -17.53
N TRP A 87 -18.15 -24.29 -17.42
CA TRP A 87 -19.30 -23.41 -17.16
C TRP A 87 -20.19 -23.16 -18.38
N ASN A 88 -19.69 -23.45 -19.58
CA ASN A 88 -20.40 -23.27 -20.84
C ASN A 88 -20.31 -24.55 -21.69
N PRO A 89 -20.89 -25.68 -21.23
CA PRO A 89 -20.77 -26.98 -21.90
C PRO A 89 -21.33 -26.98 -23.33
N GLU A 90 -22.17 -26.00 -23.68
CA GLU A 90 -22.71 -25.79 -25.01
C GLU A 90 -21.69 -25.20 -26.01
N ILE A 91 -20.50 -24.80 -25.56
CA ILE A 91 -19.49 -24.12 -26.37
C ILE A 91 -18.35 -25.06 -26.74
N ARG A 92 -18.01 -25.10 -28.04
CA ARG A 92 -16.82 -25.81 -28.53
C ARG A 92 -15.57 -24.95 -28.37
N ALA A 93 -14.49 -25.59 -27.90
CA ALA A 93 -13.26 -24.98 -27.39
C ALA A 93 -12.53 -23.99 -28.32
N ASP A 94 -12.91 -23.91 -29.60
CA ASP A 94 -12.23 -23.13 -30.63
C ASP A 94 -13.00 -21.89 -31.12
N ARG A 95 -14.29 -21.68 -30.76
CA ARG A 95 -15.12 -20.62 -31.38
C ARG A 95 -16.14 -19.97 -30.44
N ILE A 96 -15.69 -18.93 -29.73
CA ILE A 96 -16.62 -17.93 -29.18
C ILE A 96 -16.98 -16.92 -30.28
N ARG A 97 -18.27 -16.56 -30.37
CA ARG A 97 -18.78 -15.60 -31.36
C ARG A 97 -19.08 -14.26 -30.71
N VAL A 98 -18.86 -13.16 -31.42
CA VAL A 98 -19.30 -11.83 -30.96
C VAL A 98 -20.79 -11.87 -30.63
N ASN A 99 -21.16 -11.22 -29.53
CA ASN A 99 -22.50 -11.18 -28.93
C ASN A 99 -23.00 -12.48 -28.28
N GLN A 100 -22.21 -13.55 -28.29
CA GLN A 100 -22.52 -14.76 -27.52
C GLN A 100 -22.45 -14.46 -26.02
N GLU A 101 -23.39 -15.00 -25.24
CA GLU A 101 -23.35 -14.90 -23.78
C GLU A 101 -22.61 -16.10 -23.19
N LEU A 102 -21.67 -15.82 -22.29
CA LEU A 102 -20.92 -16.81 -21.53
C LEU A 102 -21.29 -16.68 -20.05
N ARG A 103 -21.54 -17.81 -19.39
CA ARG A 103 -21.49 -17.92 -17.93
C ARG A 103 -20.03 -17.83 -17.52
N VAL A 104 -19.68 -16.92 -16.62
CA VAL A 104 -18.29 -16.83 -16.14
C VAL A 104 -18.22 -17.30 -14.69
N PRO A 105 -17.22 -18.13 -14.33
CA PRO A 105 -17.12 -18.72 -13.00
C PRO A 105 -16.87 -17.71 -11.88
N GLU A 106 -16.39 -16.50 -12.22
CA GLU A 106 -16.03 -15.40 -11.32
C GLU A 106 -15.66 -15.89 -9.91
N GLU A 107 -14.47 -16.48 -9.80
CA GLU A 107 -14.01 -17.21 -8.62
C GLU A 107 -13.66 -16.26 -7.45
N ARG A 108 -13.58 -14.95 -7.72
CA ARG A 108 -13.34 -13.92 -6.72
C ARG A 108 -14.57 -13.78 -5.79
N PRO A 109 -14.40 -13.62 -4.46
CA PRO A 109 -15.51 -13.37 -3.53
C PRO A 109 -16.41 -12.20 -3.96
N ARG A 110 -17.73 -12.40 -3.85
CA ARG A 110 -18.73 -11.33 -4.07
C ARG A 110 -18.80 -10.43 -2.84
N LEU A 111 -18.55 -9.15 -3.05
CA LEU A 111 -18.62 -8.08 -2.08
C LEU A 111 -19.72 -7.08 -2.51
N VAL A 112 -20.27 -6.34 -1.54
CA VAL A 112 -21.18 -5.22 -1.79
C VAL A 112 -20.53 -3.94 -1.26
N HIS A 113 -20.41 -2.95 -2.13
CA HIS A 113 -19.85 -1.64 -1.82
C HIS A 113 -20.93 -0.56 -1.92
N VAL A 114 -21.18 0.18 -0.86
CA VAL A 114 -22.13 1.31 -0.87
C VAL A 114 -21.40 2.60 -1.26
N VAL A 115 -21.80 3.19 -2.39
CA VAL A 115 -21.19 4.38 -3.00
C VAL A 115 -21.27 5.57 -2.05
N ARG A 116 -20.12 6.22 -1.86
CA ARG A 116 -19.96 7.41 -1.03
C ARG A 116 -20.14 8.69 -1.84
N ARG A 117 -20.36 9.79 -1.13
CA ARG A 117 -20.50 11.11 -1.75
C ARG A 117 -19.25 11.47 -2.56
N GLY A 118 -19.43 11.71 -3.87
CA GLY A 118 -18.36 12.13 -4.77
C GLY A 118 -17.39 11.01 -5.20
N GLU A 119 -17.70 9.76 -4.86
CA GLU A 119 -16.90 8.60 -5.26
C GLU A 119 -17.12 8.24 -6.73
N THR A 120 -16.05 7.87 -7.43
CA THR A 120 -16.07 7.47 -8.84
C THR A 120 -15.81 5.99 -9.00
N ILE A 121 -16.19 5.40 -10.15
CA ILE A 121 -15.87 3.99 -10.47
C ILE A 121 -14.36 3.72 -10.40
N ARG A 122 -13.52 4.71 -10.71
CA ARG A 122 -12.06 4.57 -10.61
C ARG A 122 -11.61 4.42 -9.16
N ASP A 123 -12.18 5.21 -8.25
CA ASP A 123 -11.87 5.12 -6.82
C ASP A 123 -12.25 3.75 -6.25
N VAL A 124 -13.43 3.23 -6.64
CA VAL A 124 -13.90 1.91 -6.21
C VAL A 124 -13.03 0.80 -6.83
N ALA A 125 -12.64 0.94 -8.09
CA ALA A 125 -11.75 0.00 -8.79
C ALA A 125 -10.40 -0.14 -8.10
N GLU A 126 -9.80 0.99 -7.71
CA GLU A 126 -8.54 1.03 -6.97
C GLU A 126 -8.68 0.35 -5.60
N ARG A 127 -9.75 0.65 -4.84
CA ARG A 127 -10.02 0.02 -3.52
C ARG A 127 -10.01 -1.50 -3.56
N TYR A 128 -10.57 -2.07 -4.61
CA TYR A 128 -10.78 -3.52 -4.72
C TYR A 128 -9.79 -4.18 -5.68
N GLU A 129 -8.76 -3.47 -6.14
CA GLU A 129 -7.76 -3.93 -7.12
C GLU A 129 -8.39 -4.60 -8.36
N VAL A 130 -9.45 -4.00 -8.88
CA VAL A 130 -10.19 -4.48 -10.06
C VAL A 130 -10.22 -3.40 -11.12
N GLU A 131 -10.54 -3.75 -12.34
CA GLU A 131 -10.62 -2.78 -13.42
C GLU A 131 -11.96 -2.01 -13.39
N PRO A 132 -11.98 -0.70 -13.69
CA PRO A 132 -13.22 0.08 -13.78
C PRO A 132 -14.26 -0.52 -14.75
N ARG A 133 -13.80 -1.27 -15.76
CA ARG A 133 -14.67 -1.98 -16.72
C ARG A 133 -15.32 -3.23 -16.12
N GLU A 134 -14.73 -3.84 -15.09
CA GLU A 134 -15.28 -4.99 -14.38
C GLU A 134 -16.40 -4.55 -13.44
N ILE A 135 -16.17 -3.48 -12.66
CA ILE A 135 -17.22 -2.90 -11.80
C ILE A 135 -18.46 -2.54 -12.63
N ARG A 136 -18.27 -1.87 -13.77
CA ARG A 136 -19.38 -1.56 -14.67
C ARG A 136 -20.10 -2.81 -15.16
N PHE A 137 -19.34 -3.83 -15.51
CA PHE A 137 -19.87 -5.09 -16.01
C PHE A 137 -20.72 -5.80 -14.95
N TRP A 138 -20.21 -5.98 -13.74
CA TRP A 138 -20.95 -6.65 -12.65
C TRP A 138 -22.22 -5.91 -12.23
N ASN A 139 -22.27 -4.60 -12.45
CA ASN A 139 -23.39 -3.73 -12.06
C ASN A 139 -24.27 -3.29 -13.24
N GLY A 140 -24.08 -3.85 -14.44
CA GLY A 140 -24.88 -3.51 -15.63
C GLY A 140 -24.80 -2.02 -16.04
N LYS A 141 -23.70 -1.33 -15.73
CA LYS A 141 -23.55 0.12 -15.96
C LYS A 141 -22.93 0.44 -17.32
N SER A 142 -23.43 1.49 -17.97
CA SER A 142 -22.81 2.06 -19.17
C SER A 142 -21.47 2.75 -18.85
N GLY A 143 -20.66 3.04 -19.86
CA GLY A 143 -19.32 3.62 -19.70
C GLY A 143 -19.31 4.99 -19.02
N ASP A 144 -20.34 5.78 -19.31
CA ASP A 144 -20.60 7.16 -18.90
C ASP A 144 -21.50 7.29 -17.66
N ALA A 145 -22.06 6.19 -17.14
CA ALA A 145 -22.91 6.22 -15.96
C ALA A 145 -22.15 6.74 -14.72
N LEU A 146 -22.68 7.80 -14.11
CA LEU A 146 -22.21 8.33 -12.82
C LEU A 146 -22.73 7.48 -11.66
N LEU A 147 -21.93 7.39 -10.59
CA LEU A 147 -22.33 6.73 -9.36
C LEU A 147 -23.22 7.66 -8.52
N LYS A 148 -24.29 7.10 -7.92
CA LYS A 148 -25.17 7.84 -7.01
C LYS A 148 -24.80 7.52 -5.57
N MET A 149 -24.76 8.53 -4.69
CA MET A 149 -24.55 8.29 -3.26
C MET A 149 -25.60 7.29 -2.73
N GLY A 150 -25.14 6.31 -1.92
CA GLY A 150 -25.99 5.26 -1.36
C GLY A 150 -26.29 4.11 -2.32
N GLU A 151 -25.83 4.17 -3.56
CA GLU A 151 -25.94 3.06 -4.50
C GLU A 151 -25.11 1.86 -4.06
N GLU A 152 -25.65 0.66 -4.15
CA GLU A 152 -24.91 -0.57 -3.90
C GLU A 152 -24.25 -1.07 -5.19
N LEU A 153 -22.94 -1.31 -5.15
CA LEU A 153 -22.16 -1.94 -6.22
C LEU A 153 -21.73 -3.34 -5.81
N VAL A 154 -22.04 -4.32 -6.65
CA VAL A 154 -21.48 -5.66 -6.61
C VAL A 154 -20.04 -5.62 -7.11
N ILE A 155 -19.12 -6.14 -6.31
CA ILE A 155 -17.70 -6.23 -6.63
C ILE A 155 -17.25 -7.67 -6.46
N TYR A 156 -16.55 -8.24 -7.44
CA TYR A 156 -15.93 -9.55 -7.27
C TYR A 156 -14.43 -9.35 -7.16
N SER A 157 -13.89 -9.46 -5.94
CA SER A 157 -12.46 -9.30 -5.71
C SER A 157 -11.92 -10.29 -4.70
N SER A 158 -10.77 -10.87 -5.03
CA SER A 158 -9.89 -11.58 -4.10
C SER A 158 -8.87 -10.65 -3.45
N ALA A 159 -8.80 -9.40 -3.93
CA ALA A 159 -8.11 -8.36 -3.19
C ALA A 159 -8.75 -8.32 -1.81
N PRO A 160 -7.93 -8.34 -0.75
CA PRO A 160 -8.48 -8.07 0.55
C PRO A 160 -9.19 -6.72 0.45
N PRO A 161 -10.43 -6.54 0.95
CA PRO A 161 -10.91 -5.18 1.20
C PRO A 161 -9.80 -4.47 1.98
N SER A 162 -9.30 -3.31 1.52
CA SER A 162 -8.07 -2.64 2.04
C SER A 162 -7.80 -3.09 3.47
N ARG A 163 -6.80 -3.96 3.67
CA ARG A 163 -6.70 -4.67 4.95
C ARG A 163 -6.52 -3.65 6.07
N SER A 164 -5.82 -2.57 5.74
CA SER A 164 -5.50 -1.51 6.67
C SER A 164 -6.62 -0.50 6.78
N GLU A 165 -6.93 -0.08 8.00
CA GLU A 165 -7.92 0.95 8.23
C GLU A 165 -7.47 1.88 9.36
N SER A 166 -7.48 3.18 9.10
CA SER A 166 -7.42 4.23 10.11
C SER A 166 -8.77 4.33 10.81
N ILE A 167 -8.83 3.93 12.07
CA ILE A 167 -10.05 4.00 12.88
C ILE A 167 -9.99 5.25 13.76
N GLY A 168 -11.03 6.07 13.72
CA GLY A 168 -11.23 7.19 14.62
C GLY A 168 -10.41 8.43 14.29
N LEU A 169 -10.15 9.22 15.33
CA LEU A 169 -9.43 10.49 15.25
C LEU A 169 -7.91 10.26 15.33
N PRO A 170 -7.08 11.17 14.78
CA PRO A 170 -5.62 11.07 14.87
C PRO A 170 -5.07 10.98 16.31
N TYR A 171 -5.81 11.48 17.30
CA TYR A 171 -5.45 11.55 18.72
C TYR A 171 -6.37 10.69 19.63
N ASN A 172 -7.27 9.92 19.04
CA ASN A 172 -8.10 8.95 19.72
C ASN A 172 -8.55 7.92 18.68
N GLY A 173 -7.61 7.09 18.28
CA GLY A 173 -7.78 6.20 17.13
C GLY A 173 -6.93 4.96 17.23
N SER A 174 -7.11 4.07 16.27
CA SER A 174 -6.36 2.82 16.17
C SER A 174 -6.12 2.46 14.71
N LEU A 175 -5.34 1.40 14.51
CA LEU A 175 -5.12 0.80 13.19
C LEU A 175 -5.64 -0.62 13.15
N ARG A 176 -6.38 -0.93 12.10
CA ARG A 176 -6.67 -2.30 11.65
C ARG A 176 -5.65 -2.68 10.57
N ALA A 177 -5.25 -3.96 10.54
CA ALA A 177 -4.22 -4.56 9.69
C ALA A 177 -3.15 -3.55 9.18
N PRO A 178 -2.27 -3.08 10.08
CA PRO A 178 -1.34 -2.01 9.76
C PRO A 178 -0.31 -2.45 8.71
N GLU A 179 0.13 -1.49 7.90
CA GLU A 179 1.28 -1.68 7.02
C GLU A 179 2.53 -1.03 7.60
N ARG A 180 3.68 -1.67 7.41
CA ARG A 180 4.97 -1.17 7.88
C ARG A 180 5.67 -0.41 6.76
N LEU A 181 6.16 0.79 7.05
CA LEU A 181 7.02 1.52 6.12
C LEU A 181 8.28 0.70 5.80
N LEU A 182 8.51 0.46 4.52
CA LEU A 182 9.69 -0.26 4.02
C LEU A 182 10.92 0.67 3.89
N PRO A 183 12.15 0.13 3.90
CA PRO A 183 13.34 0.92 3.61
C PRO A 183 13.32 1.55 2.20
N HIS A 184 13.94 2.72 2.06
CA HIS A 184 14.01 3.45 0.79
C HIS A 184 15.35 4.20 0.65
N PRO A 185 15.88 4.43 -0.58
CA PRO A 185 17.13 5.17 -0.76
C PRO A 185 17.11 6.62 -0.26
N ALA A 186 15.94 7.28 -0.19
CA ALA A 186 15.81 8.69 0.19
C ALA A 186 15.55 8.95 1.69
N TYR A 187 15.37 7.91 2.51
CA TYR A 187 15.20 8.07 3.96
C TYR A 187 15.81 6.94 4.77
N VAL A 188 15.90 7.15 6.08
CA VAL A 188 16.12 6.10 7.07
C VAL A 188 14.98 6.09 8.07
N ILE A 189 14.58 4.89 8.50
CA ILE A 189 13.56 4.71 9.53
C ILE A 189 14.27 4.75 10.88
N ARG A 190 13.85 5.65 11.77
CA ARG A 190 14.47 5.77 13.10
C ARG A 190 14.13 4.58 13.99
N ASP A 191 12.85 4.28 14.11
CA ASP A 191 12.33 3.19 14.94
C ASP A 191 11.31 2.36 14.17
N PRO A 192 11.68 1.16 13.70
CA PRO A 192 10.77 0.23 13.05
C PRO A 192 9.47 -0.06 13.79
N GLN A 193 9.45 0.01 15.12
CA GLN A 193 8.26 -0.29 15.94
C GLN A 193 7.23 0.85 15.93
N ARG A 194 7.61 2.03 15.42
CA ARG A 194 6.76 3.21 15.31
C ARG A 194 6.51 3.63 13.86
N ALA A 195 6.84 2.77 12.90
CA ALA A 195 6.77 3.06 11.48
C ALA A 195 5.61 2.31 10.80
N TYR A 196 4.45 2.27 11.46
CA TYR A 196 3.24 1.65 10.95
C TYR A 196 2.21 2.72 10.55
N GLY A 197 1.45 2.47 9.49
CA GLY A 197 0.37 3.32 9.03
C GLY A 197 -0.69 2.52 8.32
N THR A 198 -1.65 3.19 7.69
CA THR A 198 -2.48 2.55 6.66
C THR A 198 -1.61 2.29 5.42
N GLU A 199 -2.04 1.34 4.59
CA GLU A 199 -1.45 1.04 3.30
C GLU A 199 -1.29 2.31 2.45
N GLU A 200 -2.34 3.12 2.37
CA GLU A 200 -2.33 4.38 1.62
C GLU A 200 -1.36 5.38 2.23
N THR A 201 -1.30 5.50 3.56
CA THR A 201 -0.34 6.39 4.23
C THR A 201 1.09 5.99 3.91
N VAL A 202 1.40 4.69 3.99
CA VAL A 202 2.74 4.16 3.68
C VAL A 202 3.07 4.37 2.20
N ASN A 203 2.14 4.09 1.29
CA ASN A 203 2.34 4.24 -0.15
C ASN A 203 2.50 5.71 -0.55
N TRP A 204 1.67 6.61 -0.04
CA TRP A 204 1.76 8.04 -0.33
C TRP A 204 3.07 8.65 0.17
N LEU A 205 3.55 8.20 1.33
CA LEU A 205 4.85 8.61 1.84
C LEU A 205 5.98 8.08 0.95
N TYR A 206 5.92 6.81 0.55
CA TYR A 206 6.90 6.18 -0.34
C TYR A 206 6.96 6.92 -1.69
N GLU A 207 5.83 7.14 -2.34
CA GLU A 207 5.74 7.86 -3.63
C GLU A 207 6.29 9.28 -3.55
N ALA A 208 6.03 9.99 -2.45
CA ALA A 208 6.55 11.35 -2.27
C ALA A 208 8.09 11.35 -2.17
N PHE A 209 8.67 10.37 -1.49
CA PHE A 209 10.12 10.21 -1.41
C PHE A 209 10.75 9.69 -2.71
N GLU A 210 10.06 8.82 -3.42
CA GLU A 210 10.48 8.36 -4.74
C GLU A 210 10.48 9.53 -5.74
N ALA A 211 9.48 10.42 -5.69
CA ALA A 211 9.48 11.63 -6.51
C ALA A 211 10.67 12.56 -6.21
N VAL A 212 11.07 12.70 -4.94
CA VAL A 212 12.30 13.42 -4.58
C VAL A 212 13.52 12.67 -5.12
N HIS A 213 13.57 11.35 -4.98
CA HIS A 213 14.69 10.54 -5.45
C HIS A 213 14.87 10.62 -6.97
N GLN A 214 13.79 10.53 -7.74
CA GLN A 214 13.81 10.66 -9.19
C GLN A 214 14.26 12.04 -9.65
N LYS A 215 13.78 13.12 -8.98
CA LYS A 215 14.13 14.50 -9.35
C LYS A 215 15.59 14.84 -9.04
N PHE A 216 16.15 14.31 -7.95
CA PHE A 216 17.44 14.75 -7.42
C PHE A 216 18.53 13.68 -7.35
N GLY A 217 18.22 12.46 -7.79
CA GLY A 217 19.10 11.30 -7.74
C GLY A 217 19.49 10.91 -6.31
N HIS A 218 20.73 10.43 -6.16
CA HIS A 218 21.30 10.09 -4.86
C HIS A 218 21.63 11.37 -4.06
N GLY A 219 20.65 11.90 -3.33
CA GLY A 219 20.77 13.02 -2.41
C GLY A 219 21.06 12.62 -0.95
N PRO A 220 20.94 13.56 0.01
CA PRO A 220 20.88 13.22 1.43
C PRO A 220 19.58 12.50 1.76
N LYS A 221 19.63 11.61 2.76
CA LYS A 221 18.47 10.94 3.34
C LYS A 221 17.88 11.79 4.45
N VAL A 222 16.57 11.80 4.58
CA VAL A 222 15.90 12.30 5.80
C VAL A 222 15.58 11.15 6.75
N ARG A 223 15.24 11.47 8.00
CA ARG A 223 14.74 10.51 8.98
C ARG A 223 13.22 10.54 8.99
N VAL A 224 12.60 9.39 8.74
CA VAL A 224 11.20 9.16 9.14
C VAL A 224 11.24 8.74 10.60
N HIS A 225 10.68 9.58 11.47
CA HIS A 225 10.81 9.49 12.92
C HIS A 225 9.75 8.55 13.50
N ASP A 226 8.48 8.97 13.47
CA ASP A 226 7.33 8.25 14.03
C ASP A 226 6.12 8.38 13.07
N ILE A 227 5.38 7.29 12.87
CA ILE A 227 4.11 7.22 12.13
C ILE A 227 2.98 6.83 13.10
N SER A 228 2.94 5.56 13.51
CA SER A 228 2.12 5.06 14.62
C SER A 228 2.69 3.74 15.17
N LEU A 229 2.12 3.26 16.28
CA LEU A 229 2.30 1.88 16.73
C LEU A 229 1.57 0.91 15.79
N PRO A 230 1.89 -0.41 15.78
CA PRO A 230 1.21 -1.38 14.93
C PRO A 230 -0.31 -1.39 15.10
N LYS A 231 -0.82 -1.27 16.32
CA LYS A 231 -2.27 -1.22 16.56
C LYS A 231 -2.82 0.20 16.61
N GLY A 232 -2.01 1.21 16.28
CA GLY A 232 -2.31 2.60 16.57
C GLY A 232 -2.40 2.87 18.08
N GLY A 233 -3.29 3.77 18.50
CA GLY A 233 -3.52 4.14 19.89
C GLY A 233 -2.46 5.09 20.47
N PHE A 234 -2.60 5.40 21.76
CA PHE A 234 -1.74 6.34 22.47
C PHE A 234 -0.25 6.00 22.32
N MET A 235 0.52 6.97 21.85
CA MET A 235 1.97 6.88 21.76
C MET A 235 2.62 7.89 22.70
N ARG A 236 3.44 7.40 23.64
CA ARG A 236 4.13 8.26 24.60
C ARG A 236 4.99 9.30 23.87
N GLY A 237 4.80 10.57 24.23
CA GLY A 237 5.49 11.72 23.65
C GLY A 237 4.70 12.43 22.55
N HIS A 238 3.55 11.87 22.14
CA HIS A 238 2.75 12.37 21.03
C HIS A 238 1.29 12.60 21.46
N VAL A 239 0.69 13.67 20.94
CA VAL A 239 -0.75 13.93 21.10
C VAL A 239 -1.56 13.18 20.04
N SER A 240 -1.03 13.02 18.83
CA SER A 240 -1.65 12.26 17.74
C SER A 240 -0.86 10.98 17.40
N HIS A 241 -0.73 10.60 16.13
CA HIS A 241 -0.06 9.35 15.70
C HIS A 241 -0.81 8.08 16.11
N GLN A 242 -2.11 8.18 16.40
CA GLN A 242 -2.87 7.04 16.91
C GLN A 242 -3.60 6.26 15.82
N SER A 243 -3.95 6.88 14.69
CA SER A 243 -4.72 6.25 13.63
C SER A 243 -3.90 5.91 12.38
N GLY A 244 -2.56 5.98 12.48
CA GLY A 244 -1.66 5.65 11.36
C GLY A 244 -1.69 6.59 10.15
N ARG A 245 -2.14 7.84 10.35
CA ARG A 245 -2.21 8.89 9.31
C ARG A 245 -1.31 10.09 9.59
N ASP A 246 -0.54 10.06 10.66
CA ASP A 246 0.43 11.11 10.98
C ASP A 246 1.84 10.58 10.72
N VAL A 247 2.77 11.44 10.28
CA VAL A 247 4.18 11.10 10.19
C VAL A 247 5.07 12.30 10.50
N ASP A 248 6.11 12.06 11.31
CA ASP A 248 7.18 13.01 11.57
C ASP A 248 8.39 12.73 10.69
N VAL A 249 8.83 13.74 9.96
CA VAL A 249 9.98 13.63 9.06
C VAL A 249 10.96 14.78 9.33
N SER A 250 12.24 14.46 9.49
CA SER A 250 13.28 15.51 9.57
C SER A 250 13.34 16.32 8.28
N LEU A 251 13.67 17.61 8.38
CA LEU A 251 13.77 18.50 7.23
C LEU A 251 14.99 18.21 6.34
N TYR A 252 14.84 18.39 5.02
CA TYR A 252 15.98 18.43 4.11
C TYR A 252 16.83 19.67 4.39
N ARG A 253 18.14 19.46 4.54
CA ARG A 253 19.11 20.54 4.82
C ARG A 253 20.16 20.57 3.73
N LYS A 254 20.71 21.77 3.48
CA LYS A 254 21.85 21.96 2.56
C LYS A 254 23.08 21.12 2.97
N ARG A 255 23.22 20.86 4.28
CA ARG A 255 24.31 20.05 4.85
C ARG A 255 23.74 19.02 5.82
N CYS A 256 24.04 17.75 5.57
CA CYS A 256 23.61 16.62 6.39
C CYS A 256 24.81 15.71 6.69
N LYS A 257 25.06 15.44 7.98
CA LYS A 257 26.15 14.56 8.43
C LYS A 257 25.91 13.14 7.94
N ASP A 258 26.94 12.48 7.43
CA ASP A 258 26.86 11.11 6.89
C ASP A 258 25.76 10.94 5.82
N ARG A 259 25.42 12.03 5.12
CA ARG A 259 24.29 12.13 4.19
C ARG A 259 22.93 11.79 4.82
N VAL A 260 22.77 11.89 6.14
CA VAL A 260 21.49 11.72 6.84
C VAL A 260 21.16 13.00 7.61
N CYS A 261 20.06 13.65 7.23
CA CYS A 261 19.65 14.90 7.85
C CYS A 261 19.16 14.66 9.28
N PRO A 262 19.62 15.45 10.26
CA PRO A 262 19.24 15.28 11.65
C PRO A 262 17.82 15.78 11.92
N PHE A 263 17.20 15.20 12.95
CA PHE A 263 15.99 15.74 13.57
C PHE A 263 16.42 16.83 14.56
N ALA A 264 16.72 18.03 14.06
CA ALA A 264 17.24 19.16 14.82
C ALA A 264 16.78 20.50 14.24
N PRO A 265 16.66 21.58 15.04
CA PRO A 265 16.11 22.86 14.57
C PRO A 265 16.91 23.45 13.42
N VAL A 266 16.23 23.87 12.35
CA VAL A 266 16.82 24.47 11.15
C VAL A 266 16.39 25.93 11.02
N SER A 267 17.22 26.75 10.41
CA SER A 267 16.86 28.08 9.93
C SER A 267 16.42 28.05 8.46
N ALA A 268 15.78 29.13 8.00
CA ALA A 268 15.34 29.24 6.61
C ALA A 268 16.50 29.19 5.60
N ASP A 269 17.68 29.68 5.97
CA ASP A 269 18.89 29.67 5.13
C ASP A 269 19.59 28.31 5.08
N GLU A 270 19.39 27.45 6.07
CA GLU A 270 19.95 26.09 6.12
C GLU A 270 19.08 25.05 5.39
N LEU A 271 17.79 25.35 5.17
CA LEU A 271 16.83 24.47 4.51
C LEU A 271 17.23 24.22 3.05
N ASP A 272 17.22 22.94 2.63
CA ASP A 272 17.24 22.61 1.20
C ASP A 272 15.80 22.72 0.68
N VAL A 273 15.49 23.94 0.21
CA VAL A 273 14.15 24.34 -0.22
C VAL A 273 13.66 23.50 -1.40
N GLU A 274 14.53 23.15 -2.34
CA GLU A 274 14.13 22.42 -3.56
C GLU A 274 13.70 20.99 -3.25
N ARG A 275 14.48 20.27 -2.45
CA ARG A 275 14.11 18.90 -2.02
C ARG A 275 12.94 18.90 -1.07
N GLN A 276 12.94 19.84 -0.12
CA GLN A 276 11.82 19.97 0.81
C GLN A 276 10.53 20.29 0.07
N TRP A 277 10.56 21.21 -0.89
CA TRP A 277 9.39 21.54 -1.69
C TRP A 277 8.95 20.39 -2.58
N ALA A 278 9.87 19.65 -3.22
CA ALA A 278 9.49 18.50 -4.04
C ALA A 278 8.72 17.43 -3.25
N LEU A 279 9.11 17.18 -1.99
CA LEU A 279 8.37 16.29 -1.10
C LEU A 279 6.95 16.81 -0.83
N LEU A 280 6.83 18.09 -0.43
CA LEU A 280 5.54 18.69 -0.08
C LEU A 280 4.61 18.81 -1.29
N ARG A 281 5.14 19.28 -2.43
CA ARG A 281 4.43 19.45 -3.70
C ARG A 281 3.76 18.15 -4.13
N HIS A 282 4.47 17.02 -4.04
CA HIS A 282 3.93 15.72 -4.44
C HIS A 282 2.64 15.38 -3.69
N MET A 283 2.59 15.65 -2.39
CA MET A 283 1.43 15.40 -1.53
C MET A 283 0.31 16.43 -1.75
N LEU A 284 0.68 17.71 -1.90
CA LEU A 284 -0.26 18.83 -2.06
C LEU A 284 -1.02 18.76 -3.38
N GLU A 285 -0.33 18.52 -4.50
CA GLU A 285 -0.95 18.44 -5.83
C GLU A 285 -1.93 17.26 -5.97
N ARG A 286 -1.79 16.23 -5.12
CA ARG A 286 -2.66 15.05 -5.10
C ARG A 286 -3.74 15.11 -4.02
N GLY A 287 -3.80 16.19 -3.24
CA GLY A 287 -4.76 16.33 -2.14
C GLY A 287 -4.61 15.28 -1.05
N ARG A 288 -3.39 14.73 -0.85
CA ARG A 288 -3.14 13.63 0.10
C ARG A 288 -2.87 14.11 1.52
N ALA A 289 -2.46 15.36 1.70
CA ALA A 289 -2.22 15.96 3.01
C ALA A 289 -3.45 16.75 3.48
N GLN A 290 -4.01 16.36 4.61
CA GLN A 290 -5.00 17.17 5.33
C GLN A 290 -4.33 18.36 6.00
N ALA A 291 -3.10 18.16 6.51
CA ALA A 291 -2.31 19.19 7.16
C ALA A 291 -0.83 18.86 7.14
N ILE A 292 -0.01 19.89 7.14
CA ILE A 292 1.44 19.80 7.33
C ILE A 292 1.81 20.86 8.35
N PHE A 293 2.19 20.44 9.55
CA PHE A 293 2.63 21.34 10.60
C PHE A 293 4.12 21.62 10.43
N LEU A 294 4.44 22.90 10.27
CA LEU A 294 5.78 23.40 10.03
C LEU A 294 5.90 24.80 10.62
N ASP A 295 7.02 25.10 11.27
CA ASP A 295 7.25 26.42 11.84
C ASP A 295 7.10 27.54 10.79
N TYR A 296 6.49 28.66 11.20
CA TYR A 296 6.14 29.75 10.30
C TYR A 296 7.37 30.36 9.62
N SER A 297 8.52 30.39 10.32
CA SER A 297 9.78 30.92 9.79
C SER A 297 10.30 30.15 8.58
N LEU A 298 9.90 28.89 8.41
CA LEU A 298 10.32 28.02 7.30
C LEU A 298 9.37 28.05 6.11
N GLN A 299 8.18 28.65 6.25
CA GLN A 299 7.15 28.64 5.20
C GLN A 299 7.46 29.59 4.05
N LYS A 300 8.04 30.78 4.32
CA LYS A 300 8.37 31.77 3.28
C LYS A 300 9.22 31.20 2.13
N PRO A 301 10.39 30.56 2.38
CA PRO A 301 11.21 30.05 1.28
C PRO A 301 10.49 28.97 0.44
N LEU A 302 9.65 28.15 1.07
CA LEU A 302 8.83 27.14 0.39
C LEU A 302 7.71 27.78 -0.44
N PHE A 303 7.04 28.81 0.08
CA PHE A 303 6.03 29.58 -0.64
C PHE A 303 6.63 30.22 -1.91
N GLU A 304 7.80 30.85 -1.78
CA GLU A 304 8.49 31.45 -2.92
C GLU A 304 8.97 30.39 -3.93
N GLN A 305 9.36 29.20 -3.47
CA GLN A 305 9.67 28.08 -4.37
C GLN A 305 8.44 27.60 -5.12
N ALA A 306 7.30 27.44 -4.44
CA ALA A 306 6.04 27.07 -5.07
C ALA A 306 5.64 28.06 -6.17
N LYS A 307 5.76 29.36 -5.88
CA LYS A 307 5.50 30.44 -6.84
C LYS A 307 6.46 30.38 -8.03
N ARG A 308 7.77 30.19 -7.80
CA ARG A 308 8.76 30.01 -8.87
C ARG A 308 8.47 28.80 -9.76
N GLU A 309 7.95 27.73 -9.18
CA GLU A 309 7.58 26.50 -9.89
C GLU A 309 6.16 26.56 -10.52
N GLY A 310 5.51 27.73 -10.53
CA GLY A 310 4.27 27.97 -11.26
C GLY A 310 2.98 27.70 -10.48
N ALA A 311 3.03 27.59 -9.15
CA ALA A 311 1.81 27.48 -8.35
C ALA A 311 0.93 28.73 -8.54
N THR A 312 -0.36 28.50 -8.82
CA THR A 312 -1.36 29.57 -8.97
C THR A 312 -1.64 30.26 -7.65
N GLU A 313 -2.15 31.49 -7.69
CA GLU A 313 -2.58 32.20 -6.47
C GLU A 313 -3.66 31.44 -5.69
N ALA A 314 -4.51 30.65 -6.36
CA ALA A 314 -5.47 29.78 -5.70
C ALA A 314 -4.79 28.65 -4.91
N GLN A 315 -3.85 27.95 -5.55
CA GLN A 315 -3.05 26.90 -4.91
C GLN A 315 -2.21 27.46 -3.75
N LEU A 316 -1.56 28.61 -3.91
CA LEU A 316 -0.80 29.25 -2.84
C LEU A 316 -1.68 29.58 -1.62
N ARG A 317 -2.89 30.10 -1.86
CA ARG A 317 -3.85 30.39 -0.78
C ARG A 317 -4.37 29.13 -0.09
N GLU A 318 -4.51 28.03 -0.82
CA GLU A 318 -4.95 26.73 -0.30
C GLU A 318 -3.83 26.02 0.47
N TRP A 319 -2.62 26.03 -0.06
CA TRP A 319 -1.52 25.25 0.47
C TRP A 319 -0.81 25.92 1.64
N PHE A 320 -0.69 27.25 1.68
CA PHE A 320 0.13 27.92 2.68
C PHE A 320 -0.68 28.80 3.63
N GLN A 321 -0.25 28.80 4.90
CA GLN A 321 -0.57 29.85 5.87
C GLN A 321 0.16 31.15 5.59
N TYR A 322 1.47 31.10 5.33
CA TYR A 322 2.23 32.25 4.87
C TYR A 322 1.56 32.85 3.60
N PRO A 323 1.44 34.19 3.46
CA PRO A 323 2.02 35.24 4.30
C PRO A 323 1.09 35.78 5.41
N ARG A 324 -0.02 35.10 5.75
CA ARG A 324 -1.09 35.65 6.61
C ARG A 324 -0.70 35.92 8.07
N GLY A 325 0.49 35.52 8.51
CA GLY A 325 0.94 35.62 9.89
C GLY A 325 0.70 34.34 10.70
N PRO A 326 1.44 34.12 11.80
CA PRO A 326 1.39 32.89 12.61
C PRO A 326 0.03 32.67 13.31
N GLU A 327 -0.72 33.73 13.58
CA GLU A 327 -2.03 33.69 14.26
C GLU A 327 -3.21 33.34 13.33
N HIS A 328 -2.96 33.13 12.04
CA HIS A 328 -4.00 32.87 11.04
C HIS A 328 -3.81 31.48 10.38
N PRO A 329 -4.18 30.37 11.05
CA PRO A 329 -3.82 29.00 10.65
C PRO A 329 -4.69 28.46 9.50
N LYS A 330 -4.75 29.20 8.39
CA LYS A 330 -5.44 28.79 7.15
C LYS A 330 -4.45 28.16 6.19
N GLY A 331 -4.87 27.09 5.53
CA GLY A 331 -4.08 26.37 4.52
C GLY A 331 -3.57 25.02 5.04
N VAL A 332 -3.10 24.18 4.11
CA VAL A 332 -2.61 22.82 4.44
C VAL A 332 -1.31 22.90 5.26
N ILE A 333 -0.33 23.68 4.80
CA ILE A 333 0.90 23.99 5.52
C ILE A 333 0.61 25.10 6.54
N ARG A 334 0.71 24.76 7.82
CA ARG A 334 0.34 25.64 8.93
C ARG A 334 1.35 25.61 10.07
N HIS A 335 1.44 26.74 10.76
CA HIS A 335 2.32 26.93 11.89
C HIS A 335 1.90 26.06 13.06
N PHE A 336 2.89 25.40 13.66
CA PHE A 336 2.76 24.81 14.98
C PHE A 336 4.07 25.02 15.72
N ARG A 337 3.98 25.31 17.02
CA ARG A 337 5.17 25.56 17.86
C ARG A 337 6.05 24.32 17.90
N HIS A 338 7.37 24.50 17.99
CA HIS A 338 8.36 23.41 18.07
C HIS A 338 8.46 22.51 16.82
N HIS A 339 8.01 22.98 15.64
CA HIS A 339 8.18 22.26 14.35
C HIS A 339 9.25 22.91 13.48
N ARG A 340 10.39 23.27 14.10
CA ARG A 340 11.57 23.82 13.40
C ARG A 340 12.59 22.75 13.04
N ASP A 341 12.44 21.55 13.56
CA ASP A 341 13.35 20.41 13.41
C ASP A 341 12.77 19.29 12.54
N HIS A 342 11.46 19.33 12.30
CA HIS A 342 10.72 18.36 11.50
C HIS A 342 9.49 18.99 10.85
N ILE A 343 8.93 18.26 9.88
CA ILE A 343 7.54 18.39 9.48
C ILE A 343 6.73 17.29 10.16
N HIS A 344 5.55 17.65 10.67
CA HIS A 344 4.50 16.69 11.00
C HIS A 344 3.49 16.72 9.87
N ILE A 345 3.33 15.63 9.14
CA ILE A 345 2.33 15.50 8.08
C ILE A 345 1.16 14.71 8.63
N ARG A 346 -0.06 15.21 8.40
CA ARG A 346 -1.31 14.47 8.57
C ARG A 346 -1.92 14.22 7.21
N PHE A 347 -2.06 12.95 6.86
CA PHE A 347 -2.74 12.53 5.65
C PHE A 347 -4.26 12.63 5.79
N VAL A 348 -4.93 12.86 4.67
CA VAL A 348 -6.40 12.76 4.58
C VAL A 348 -6.85 11.36 4.99
N CYS A 349 -8.11 11.20 5.36
CA CYS A 349 -8.69 9.86 5.46
C CYS A 349 -8.60 9.20 4.08
N PRO A 350 -7.98 8.01 3.98
CA PRO A 350 -8.13 7.19 2.79
C PRO A 350 -9.60 7.04 2.47
N LYS A 351 -9.97 7.16 1.19
CA LYS A 351 -11.37 6.95 0.79
C LYS A 351 -11.84 5.56 1.20
N THR A 352 -10.91 4.61 1.29
CA THR A 352 -11.01 3.22 1.68
C THR A 352 -11.29 2.96 3.16
N ASP A 353 -11.07 3.94 4.03
CA ASP A 353 -11.23 3.77 5.46
C ASP A 353 -12.59 4.28 5.94
N ASP A 354 -13.43 3.37 6.41
CA ASP A 354 -14.84 3.65 6.73
C ASP A 354 -14.97 4.29 8.10
N GLU A 355 -14.14 3.86 9.04
CA GLU A 355 -14.10 4.34 10.42
C GLU A 355 -13.16 5.55 10.59
N CYS A 356 -12.58 6.09 9.51
CA CYS A 356 -11.67 7.22 9.60
C CYS A 356 -12.39 8.54 9.83
N VAL A 357 -11.92 9.31 10.83
CA VAL A 357 -12.50 10.62 11.16
C VAL A 357 -11.52 11.75 10.81
N PRO A 358 -11.88 12.67 9.89
CA PRO A 358 -11.07 13.85 9.60
C PRO A 358 -11.07 14.84 10.78
N ARG A 359 -10.13 15.79 10.79
CA ARG A 359 -9.98 16.81 11.85
C ARG A 359 -10.04 18.24 11.32
#